data_AF-A0A6S6TJB4-F1
#
_entry.id   AF-A0A6S6TJB4-F1
#
_cell.length_a   1.000
_cell.length_b   1.000
_cell.length_c   1.000
_cell.angle_alpha   90.00
_cell.angle_beta   90.00
_cell.angle_gamma   90.00
#
_symmetry.space_group_name_H-M   'P 1'
#
loop_
_entity.id
_entity.type
_entity.pdbx_description
1 polymer ?
#
loop_
_entity_poly.entity_id
_entity_poly.type
_entity_poly.pdbx_seq_one_letter_code
_entity_poly.pdbx_strand_id
1 'polypeptide(L)'
;MEKDFKEKVEESKEAVASLEKRVSEITDDLSESVTELWESFQKSLHQINTKLEDTYEDLGKESDEAKLQANLGAMEANDKMKEIKENLEEFVEKISTNAQTGLDTVAVKANLAQKEAEDLWKEKAPVIQKEFEESKEKVSQIASEALDEISSFFNKLANDFQNNKKD
;
A
#
# COMPACT_ATOMS: atom_id res chain seq x y z
N MET A 1 -6.94 3.22 21.54
CA MET A 1 -5.71 2.73 20.91
C MET A 1 -5.98 1.49 20.06
N GLU A 2 -6.28 0.32 20.64
CA GLU A 2 -6.50 -0.91 19.82
C GLU A 2 -7.71 -0.80 18.88
N LYS A 3 -8.82 -0.21 19.36
CA LYS A 3 -9.99 0.07 18.51
C LYS A 3 -9.65 1.05 17.38
N ASP A 4 -8.98 2.16 17.71
CA ASP A 4 -8.61 3.19 16.73
C ASP A 4 -7.62 2.64 15.69
N PHE A 5 -6.69 1.80 16.12
CA PHE A 5 -5.73 1.13 15.24
C PHE A 5 -6.44 0.16 14.28
N LYS A 6 -7.41 -0.61 14.80
CA LYS A 6 -8.22 -1.52 13.99
C LYS A 6 -9.07 -0.79 12.95
N GLU A 7 -9.66 0.34 13.32
CA GLU A 7 -10.39 1.23 12.41
C GLU A 7 -9.48 1.74 11.29
N LYS A 8 -8.27 2.20 11.61
CA LYS A 8 -7.27 2.63 10.61
C LYS A 8 -6.83 1.51 9.65
N VAL A 9 -6.75 0.27 10.13
CA VAL A 9 -6.49 -0.89 9.25
C VAL A 9 -7.65 -1.10 8.28
N GLU A 10 -8.90 -1.04 8.77
CA GLU A 10 -10.09 -1.14 7.91
C GLU A 10 -10.13 -0.01 6.87
N GLU A 11 -9.92 1.24 7.29
CA GLU A 11 -9.85 2.40 6.38
C GLU A 11 -8.77 2.23 5.30
N SER A 12 -7.60 1.72 5.68
CA SER A 12 -6.50 1.44 4.75
C SER A 12 -6.89 0.39 3.71
N LYS A 13 -7.53 -0.71 4.15
CA LYS A 13 -8.01 -1.77 3.25
C LYS A 13 -9.07 -1.25 2.28
N GLU A 14 -10.02 -0.47 2.78
CA GLU A 14 -11.07 0.14 1.95
C GLU A 14 -10.49 1.10 0.92
N ALA A 15 -9.48 1.89 1.28
CA ALA A 15 -8.80 2.80 0.37
C ALA A 15 -8.10 2.05 -0.78
N VAL A 16 -7.36 0.97 -0.48
CA VAL A 16 -6.73 0.10 -1.50
C VAL A 16 -7.79 -0.48 -2.45
N ALA A 17 -8.84 -1.09 -1.90
CA ALA A 17 -9.91 -1.71 -2.68
C ALA A 17 -10.67 -0.70 -3.56
N SER A 18 -10.86 0.53 -3.07
CA SER A 18 -11.47 1.64 -3.82
C SER A 18 -10.66 1.98 -5.07
N LEU A 19 -9.33 2.09 -4.96
CA LEU A 19 -8.47 2.34 -6.12
C LEU A 19 -8.50 1.17 -7.10
N GLU A 20 -8.34 -0.07 -6.61
CA GLU A 20 -8.35 -1.28 -7.45
C GLU A 20 -9.61 -1.37 -8.32
N LYS A 21 -10.77 -1.17 -7.70
CA LYS A 21 -12.05 -1.18 -8.38
C LYS A 21 -12.12 -0.12 -9.48
N ARG A 22 -11.73 1.13 -9.16
CA ARG A 22 -11.84 2.26 -10.08
C ARG A 22 -10.97 2.10 -11.32
N VAL A 23 -9.74 1.65 -11.14
CA VAL A 23 -8.83 1.41 -12.25
C VAL A 23 -9.30 0.21 -13.09
N SER A 24 -9.74 -0.87 -12.44
CA SER A 24 -10.19 -2.08 -13.16
C SER A 24 -11.43 -1.84 -14.03
N GLU A 25 -12.28 -0.87 -13.68
CA GLU A 25 -13.44 -0.46 -14.49
C GLU A 25 -13.08 0.13 -15.86
N ILE A 26 -11.82 0.52 -16.11
CA ILE A 26 -11.39 1.09 -17.39
C ILE A 26 -10.30 0.28 -18.09
N THR A 27 -9.66 -0.67 -17.41
CA THR A 27 -8.54 -1.43 -17.97
C THR A 27 -8.95 -2.30 -19.15
N ASP A 28 -10.23 -2.68 -19.23
CA ASP A 28 -10.79 -3.42 -20.37
C ASP A 28 -10.72 -2.65 -21.70
N ASP A 29 -10.61 -1.31 -21.64
CA ASP A 29 -10.49 -0.44 -22.81
C ASP A 29 -9.04 -0.04 -23.15
N LEU A 30 -8.05 -0.53 -22.37
CA LEU A 30 -6.64 -0.15 -22.52
C LEU A 30 -5.85 -1.14 -23.39
N SER A 31 -4.65 -0.73 -23.83
CA SER A 31 -3.77 -1.62 -24.59
C SER A 31 -3.25 -2.77 -23.72
N GLU A 32 -2.89 -3.88 -24.36
CA GLU A 32 -2.34 -5.07 -23.69
C GLU A 32 -1.15 -4.74 -22.76
N SER A 33 -0.25 -3.86 -23.19
CA SER A 33 0.88 -3.38 -22.36
C SER A 33 0.45 -2.61 -21.10
N VAL A 34 -0.64 -1.87 -21.16
CA VAL A 34 -1.19 -1.13 -20.01
C VAL A 34 -1.84 -2.12 -19.05
N THR A 35 -2.54 -3.13 -19.57
CA THR A 35 -3.14 -4.21 -18.78
C THR A 35 -2.07 -5.02 -18.06
N GLU A 36 -0.97 -5.39 -18.73
CA GLU A 36 0.16 -6.09 -18.08
C GLU A 36 0.79 -5.27 -16.94
N LEU A 37 0.93 -3.95 -17.14
CA LEU A 37 1.40 -3.06 -16.08
C LEU A 37 0.41 -2.98 -14.92
N TRP A 38 -0.89 -2.91 -15.21
CA TRP A 38 -1.91 -2.94 -14.17
C TRP A 38 -1.89 -4.25 -13.38
N GLU A 39 -1.77 -5.40 -14.04
CA GLU A 39 -1.63 -6.70 -13.37
C GLU A 39 -0.39 -6.73 -12.46
N SER A 40 0.70 -6.05 -12.83
CA SER A 40 1.86 -5.88 -11.96
C SER A 40 1.52 -5.07 -10.71
N PHE A 41 0.79 -3.96 -10.85
CA PHE A 41 0.34 -3.17 -9.69
C PHE A 41 -0.65 -3.94 -8.82
N GLN A 42 -1.57 -4.70 -9.40
CA GLN A 42 -2.52 -5.54 -8.65
C GLN A 42 -1.80 -6.54 -7.75
N LYS A 43 -0.66 -7.10 -8.18
CA LYS A 43 0.16 -7.95 -7.32
C LYS A 43 0.71 -7.20 -6.11
N SER A 44 1.19 -5.96 -6.30
CA SER A 44 1.68 -5.13 -5.20
C SER A 44 0.56 -4.71 -4.25
N LEU A 45 -0.61 -4.30 -4.78
CA LEU A 45 -1.79 -3.96 -3.99
C LEU A 45 -2.29 -5.16 -3.19
N HIS A 46 -2.27 -6.35 -3.78
CA HIS A 46 -2.59 -7.59 -3.08
C HIS A 46 -1.63 -7.84 -1.91
N GLN A 47 -0.32 -7.66 -2.09
CA GLN A 47 0.64 -7.80 -0.99
C GLN A 47 0.39 -6.82 0.15
N ILE A 48 0.05 -5.56 -0.17
CA ILE A 48 -0.33 -4.55 0.84
C ILE A 48 -1.58 -5.01 1.59
N ASN A 49 -2.61 -5.46 0.88
CA ASN A 49 -3.84 -5.96 1.48
C ASN A 49 -3.61 -7.19 2.37
N THR A 50 -2.78 -8.14 1.96
CA THR A 50 -2.41 -9.28 2.80
C THR A 50 -1.76 -8.82 4.10
N LYS A 51 -0.85 -7.83 4.06
CA LYS A 51 -0.21 -7.31 5.27
C LYS A 51 -1.19 -6.58 6.18
N LEU A 52 -2.14 -5.85 5.62
CA LEU A 52 -3.23 -5.23 6.37
C LEU A 52 -4.18 -6.29 6.98
N GLU A 53 -4.40 -7.41 6.29
CA GLU A 53 -5.19 -8.55 6.80
C GLU A 53 -4.49 -9.25 7.96
N ASP A 54 -3.22 -9.62 7.79
CA ASP A 54 -2.41 -10.21 8.86
C ASP A 54 -2.40 -9.30 10.09
N THR A 55 -2.22 -7.99 9.87
CA THR A 55 -2.29 -6.97 10.92
C THR A 55 -3.64 -6.99 11.65
N TYR A 56 -4.74 -7.06 10.91
CA TYR A 56 -6.08 -7.09 11.47
C TYR A 56 -6.32 -8.35 12.32
N GLU A 57 -5.85 -9.51 11.83
CA GLU A 57 -5.97 -10.79 12.54
C GLU A 57 -5.15 -10.79 13.84
N ASP A 58 -3.93 -10.25 13.80
CA ASP A 58 -3.04 -10.19 14.95
C ASP A 58 -3.54 -9.22 16.04
N LEU A 59 -4.22 -8.14 15.67
CA LEU A 59 -4.93 -7.29 16.64
C LEU A 59 -6.04 -8.04 17.38
N GLY A 60 -6.58 -9.13 16.80
CA GLY A 60 -7.57 -9.97 17.48
C GLY A 60 -6.99 -10.85 18.59
N LYS A 61 -5.67 -10.87 18.78
CA LYS A 61 -4.97 -11.72 19.74
C LYS A 61 -4.43 -10.87 20.90
N GLU A 62 -4.55 -11.37 22.14
CA GLU A 62 -4.19 -10.59 23.34
C GLU A 62 -2.68 -10.56 23.65
N SER A 63 -1.83 -11.27 22.91
CA SER A 63 -0.40 -11.40 23.24
C SER A 63 0.43 -10.18 22.80
N ASP A 64 1.50 -9.88 23.56
CA ASP A 64 2.46 -8.85 23.19
C ASP A 64 3.14 -9.13 21.84
N GLU A 65 3.38 -10.41 21.54
CA GLU A 65 3.91 -10.85 20.25
C GLU A 65 2.95 -10.51 19.11
N ALA A 66 1.64 -10.77 19.27
CA ALA A 66 0.66 -10.42 18.26
C ALA A 66 0.54 -8.90 18.08
N LYS A 67 0.61 -8.12 19.16
CA LYS A 67 0.67 -6.65 19.07
C LYS A 67 1.91 -6.17 18.32
N LEU A 68 3.07 -6.80 18.52
CA LEU A 68 4.26 -6.50 17.73
C LEU A 68 4.05 -6.85 16.25
N GLN A 69 3.53 -8.05 15.95
CA GLN A 69 3.28 -8.48 14.57
C GLN A 69 2.28 -7.56 13.86
N ALA A 70 1.21 -7.11 14.53
CA ALA A 70 0.29 -6.13 13.99
C ALA A 70 0.99 -4.81 13.64
N ASN A 71 1.84 -4.29 14.52
CA ASN A 71 2.59 -3.07 14.24
C ASN A 71 3.59 -3.24 13.08
N LEU A 72 4.30 -4.37 13.03
CA LEU A 72 5.21 -4.69 11.93
C LEU A 72 4.47 -4.84 10.61
N GLY A 73 3.31 -5.49 10.60
CA GLY A 73 2.47 -5.67 9.41
C GLY A 73 1.98 -4.34 8.85
N ALA A 74 1.53 -3.41 9.71
CA ALA A 74 1.14 -2.07 9.31
C ALA A 74 2.31 -1.27 8.68
N MET A 75 3.50 -1.35 9.30
CA MET A 75 4.69 -0.68 8.79
C MET A 75 5.17 -1.30 7.47
N GLU A 76 5.15 -2.63 7.34
CA GLU A 76 5.53 -3.33 6.12
C GLU A 76 4.57 -2.99 4.97
N ALA A 77 3.27 -2.93 5.23
CA ALA A 77 2.28 -2.50 4.25
C ALA A 77 2.57 -1.08 3.74
N ASN A 78 3.00 -0.18 4.62
CA ASN A 78 3.33 1.19 4.25
C ASN A 78 4.64 1.27 3.44
N ASP A 79 5.67 0.51 3.81
CA ASP A 79 6.90 0.41 3.02
C ASP A 79 6.58 -0.11 1.60
N LYS A 80 5.74 -1.15 1.48
CA LYS A 80 5.25 -1.67 0.19
C LYS A 80 4.47 -0.64 -0.62
N MET A 81 3.64 0.17 0.03
CA MET A 81 2.97 1.29 -0.64
C MET A 81 3.99 2.31 -1.16
N LYS A 82 4.99 2.68 -0.36
CA LYS A 82 6.03 3.64 -0.76
C LYS A 82 6.83 3.17 -1.97
N GLU A 83 7.05 1.86 -2.11
CA GLU A 83 7.73 1.26 -3.28
C GLU A 83 7.02 1.54 -4.59
N ILE A 84 5.69 1.40 -4.60
CA ILE A 84 4.90 1.55 -5.82
C ILE A 84 4.38 2.97 -6.02
N LYS A 85 4.52 3.83 -5.02
CA LYS A 85 3.87 5.15 -4.95
C LYS A 85 4.05 5.99 -6.21
N GLU A 86 5.29 6.32 -6.56
CA GLU A 86 5.57 7.21 -7.69
C GLU A 86 5.10 6.61 -9.02
N ASN A 87 5.30 5.30 -9.19
CA ASN A 87 4.95 4.59 -10.41
C ASN A 87 3.42 4.46 -10.56
N LEU A 88 2.71 4.25 -9.46
CA LEU A 88 1.26 4.17 -9.43
C LEU A 88 0.62 5.55 -9.65
N GLU A 89 1.19 6.62 -9.07
CA GLU A 89 0.78 8.00 -9.35
C GLU A 89 0.94 8.33 -10.84
N GLU A 90 2.11 8.05 -11.43
CA GLU A 90 2.38 8.29 -12.85
C GLU A 90 1.47 7.45 -13.75
N PHE A 91 1.19 6.19 -13.37
CA PHE A 91 0.26 5.32 -14.09
C PHE A 91 -1.16 5.88 -14.05
N VAL A 92 -1.68 6.21 -12.87
CA VAL A 92 -3.04 6.76 -12.70
C VAL A 92 -3.21 8.07 -13.46
N GLU A 93 -2.21 8.97 -13.43
CA GLU A 93 -2.24 10.22 -14.20
C GLU A 93 -2.32 9.96 -15.72
N LYS A 94 -1.48 9.06 -16.23
CA LYS A 94 -1.41 8.74 -17.66
C LYS A 94 -2.67 8.07 -18.20
N ILE A 95 -3.23 7.11 -17.46
CA ILE A 95 -4.49 6.48 -17.88
C ILE A 95 -5.65 7.47 -17.79
N SER A 96 -5.68 8.35 -16.78
CA SER A 96 -6.75 9.34 -16.61
C SER A 96 -6.76 10.40 -17.71
N THR A 97 -5.60 10.70 -18.29
CA THR A 97 -5.43 11.67 -19.38
C THR A 97 -5.45 11.03 -20.77
N ASN A 98 -5.74 9.72 -20.87
CA ASN A 98 -5.64 8.91 -22.10
C ASN A 98 -4.23 8.94 -22.74
N ALA A 99 -3.19 9.27 -21.98
CA ALA A 99 -1.81 9.38 -22.43
C ALA A 99 -1.01 8.11 -22.10
N GLN A 100 -1.21 7.04 -22.89
CA GLN A 100 -0.56 5.73 -22.65
C GLN A 100 0.96 5.71 -22.91
N THR A 101 1.54 6.80 -23.41
CA THR A 101 2.98 6.86 -23.73
C THR A 101 3.86 6.85 -22.48
N GLY A 102 4.90 6.02 -22.49
CA GLY A 102 5.91 5.99 -21.43
C GLY A 102 5.55 5.12 -20.22
N LEU A 103 4.53 4.27 -20.32
CA LEU A 103 4.21 3.29 -19.28
C LEU A 103 5.25 2.15 -19.18
N ASP A 104 5.99 1.86 -20.26
CA ASP A 104 7.10 0.89 -20.20
C ASP A 104 8.20 1.33 -19.21
N THR A 105 8.46 2.64 -19.11
CA THR A 105 9.43 3.17 -18.15
C THR A 105 8.92 3.05 -16.71
N VAL A 106 7.60 3.24 -16.51
CA VAL A 106 6.94 3.03 -15.21
C VAL A 106 7.06 1.57 -14.78
N ALA A 107 6.81 0.64 -15.69
CA ALA A 107 6.94 -0.80 -15.44
C ALA A 107 8.35 -1.19 -14.97
N VAL A 108 9.38 -0.66 -15.63
CA VAL A 108 10.79 -0.94 -15.26
C VAL A 108 11.14 -0.37 -13.90
N LYS A 109 10.75 0.89 -13.63
CA LYS A 109 11.00 1.53 -12.33
C LYS A 109 10.30 0.80 -11.18
N ALA A 110 9.05 0.37 -11.38
CA ALA A 110 8.29 -0.38 -10.38
C ALA A 110 8.97 -1.70 -10.01
N ASN A 111 9.42 -2.45 -11.02
CA ASN A 111 10.14 -3.70 -10.81
C ASN A 111 11.48 -3.51 -10.08
N LEU A 112 12.19 -2.40 -10.33
CA LEU A 112 13.44 -2.09 -9.63
C LEU A 112 13.19 -1.74 -8.17
N ALA A 113 12.22 -0.86 -7.91
CA ALA A 113 11.86 -0.43 -6.56
C ALA A 113 11.41 -1.61 -5.67
N GLN A 114 10.62 -2.53 -6.23
CA GLN A 114 10.17 -3.72 -5.49
C GLN A 114 11.35 -4.59 -5.01
N LYS A 115 12.35 -4.83 -5.87
CA LYS A 115 13.50 -5.67 -5.51
C LYS A 115 14.35 -5.06 -4.41
N GLU A 116 14.52 -3.74 -4.41
CA GLU A 116 15.34 -3.04 -3.42
C GLU A 116 14.69 -3.06 -2.03
N ALA A 117 13.38 -3.03 -1.96
CA ALA A 117 12.67 -2.91 -0.69
C ALA A 117 12.45 -4.24 0.04
N GLU A 118 12.29 -5.36 -0.70
CA GLU A 118 12.22 -6.70 -0.10
C GLU A 118 13.47 -7.03 0.74
N ASP A 119 14.64 -6.47 0.37
CA ASP A 119 15.87 -6.65 1.13
C ASP A 119 15.99 -5.66 2.30
N LEU A 120 15.54 -4.41 2.14
CA LEU A 120 15.55 -3.43 3.22
C LEU A 120 14.67 -3.81 4.40
N TRP A 121 13.53 -4.46 4.17
CA TRP A 121 12.63 -4.85 5.26
C TRP A 121 13.25 -5.90 6.20
N LYS A 122 14.02 -6.84 5.65
CA LYS A 122 14.73 -7.88 6.43
C LYS A 122 15.72 -7.28 7.43
N GLU A 123 16.29 -6.11 7.11
CA GLU A 123 17.21 -5.38 7.98
C GLU A 123 16.49 -4.52 9.02
N LYS A 124 15.34 -3.93 8.67
CA LYS A 124 14.57 -3.04 9.55
C LYS A 124 13.82 -3.80 10.65
N ALA A 125 13.20 -4.94 10.33
CA ALA A 125 12.30 -5.63 11.27
C ALA A 125 12.97 -6.01 12.62
N PRO A 126 14.21 -6.54 12.68
CA PRO A 126 14.89 -6.82 13.95
C PRO A 126 15.17 -5.57 14.78
N VAL A 127 15.41 -4.41 14.14
CA VAL A 127 15.63 -3.14 14.84
C VAL A 127 14.33 -2.66 15.48
N ILE A 128 13.21 -2.72 14.75
CA ILE A 128 11.90 -2.33 15.26
C ILE A 128 11.45 -3.25 16.40
N GLN A 129 11.76 -4.55 16.32
CA GLN A 129 11.52 -5.48 17.41
C GLN A 129 12.22 -5.04 18.70
N LYS A 130 13.49 -4.64 18.61
CA LYS A 130 14.23 -4.09 19.75
C LYS A 130 13.62 -2.79 20.26
N GLU A 131 13.22 -1.88 19.37
CA GLU A 131 12.53 -0.65 19.77
C GLU A 131 11.18 -0.91 20.45
N PHE A 132 10.47 -1.99 20.10
CA PHE A 132 9.21 -2.35 20.74
C PHE A 132 9.40 -2.84 22.18
N GLU A 133 10.47 -3.60 22.44
CA GLU A 133 10.86 -3.99 23.80
C GLU A 133 11.19 -2.75 24.66
N GLU A 134 11.76 -1.71 24.04
CA GLU A 134 12.09 -0.44 24.69
C GLU A 134 10.86 0.48 24.85
N SER A 135 9.98 0.56 23.85
CA SER A 135 8.79 1.41 23.84
C SER A 135 7.69 0.91 22.89
N LYS A 136 6.76 0.13 23.44
CA LYS A 136 5.55 -0.33 22.73
C LYS A 136 4.71 0.82 22.15
N GLU A 137 4.59 1.91 22.92
CA GLU A 137 3.78 3.07 22.54
C GLU A 137 4.35 3.79 21.31
N LYS A 138 5.67 3.99 21.26
CA LYS A 138 6.35 4.61 20.12
C LYS A 138 6.15 3.81 18.85
N VAL A 139 6.34 2.48 18.92
CA VAL A 139 6.14 1.60 17.76
C VAL A 139 4.67 1.59 17.32
N SER A 140 3.74 1.60 18.28
CA SER A 140 2.30 1.69 17.97
C SER A 140 1.91 3.00 17.30
N GLN A 141 2.55 4.11 17.68
CA GLN A 141 2.34 5.40 17.04
C GLN A 141 2.85 5.41 15.60
N ILE A 142 4.08 4.94 15.37
CA ILE A 142 4.67 4.88 14.01
C ILE A 142 3.83 3.98 13.10
N ALA A 143 3.33 2.85 13.61
CA ALA A 143 2.46 1.97 12.85
C ALA A 143 1.10 2.61 12.57
N SER A 144 0.57 3.40 13.51
CA SER A 144 -0.67 4.17 13.28
C SER A 144 -0.48 5.25 12.20
N GLU A 145 0.66 5.95 12.21
CA GLU A 145 1.02 6.93 11.18
C GLU A 145 1.20 6.25 9.81
N ALA A 146 1.76 5.04 9.79
CA ALA A 146 1.89 4.23 8.59
C ALA A 146 0.52 3.89 7.96
N LEU A 147 -0.48 3.54 8.77
CA LEU A 147 -1.85 3.31 8.29
C LEU A 147 -2.53 4.59 7.79
N ASP A 148 -2.30 5.73 8.46
CA ASP A 148 -2.81 7.03 8.00
C ASP A 148 -2.22 7.40 6.64
N GLU A 149 -0.92 7.13 6.42
CA GLU A 149 -0.25 7.35 5.14
C GLU A 149 -0.85 6.48 4.02
N ILE A 150 -1.07 5.19 4.28
CA ILE A 150 -1.68 4.24 3.33
C ILE A 150 -3.07 4.72 2.91
N SER A 151 -3.96 4.92 3.89
CA SER A 151 -5.34 5.34 3.63
C SER A 151 -5.39 6.69 2.91
N SER A 152 -4.60 7.67 3.34
CA SER A 152 -4.55 9.00 2.70
C SER A 152 -4.06 8.93 1.26
N PHE A 153 -3.02 8.14 1.00
CA PHE A 153 -2.44 7.99 -0.33
C PHE A 153 -3.42 7.36 -1.32
N PHE A 154 -3.98 6.20 -0.98
CA PHE A 154 -4.88 5.49 -1.88
C PHE A 154 -6.21 6.23 -2.06
N ASN A 155 -6.74 6.87 -1.02
CA ASN A 155 -7.93 7.72 -1.17
C ASN A 155 -7.69 8.91 -2.08
N LYS A 156 -6.53 9.58 -1.96
CA LYS A 156 -6.15 10.67 -2.86
C LYS A 156 -6.11 10.17 -4.31
N LEU A 157 -5.40 9.07 -4.58
CA LEU A 157 -5.30 8.48 -5.93
C LEU A 157 -6.65 8.11 -6.51
N ALA A 158 -7.51 7.45 -5.72
CA ALA A 158 -8.84 7.06 -6.12
C ALA A 158 -9.73 8.29 -6.48
N ASN A 159 -9.57 9.39 -5.74
CA ASN A 159 -10.28 10.65 -6.01
C ASN A 159 -9.72 11.38 -7.24
N ASP A 160 -8.39 11.45 -7.39
CA ASP A 160 -7.73 12.08 -8.54
C ASP A 160 -8.16 11.38 -9.83
N PHE A 161 -8.19 10.05 -9.83
CA PHE A 161 -8.71 9.24 -10.94
C PHE A 161 -10.18 9.58 -11.28
N GLN A 162 -11.04 9.75 -10.29
CA GLN A 162 -12.46 10.09 -10.51
C GLN A 162 -12.66 11.48 -11.10
N ASN A 163 -11.88 12.46 -10.62
CA ASN A 163 -12.00 13.84 -11.05
C ASN A 163 -11.53 14.02 -12.49
N ASN A 164 -10.47 13.33 -12.87
CA ASN A 164 -9.91 13.41 -14.22
C ASN A 164 -10.76 12.70 -15.29
N LYS A 165 -11.69 11.81 -14.91
CA LYS A 165 -12.64 11.16 -15.84
C LYS A 165 -13.82 12.07 -16.24
N LYS A 166 -13.99 13.25 -15.63
CA LYS A 166 -15.14 14.14 -15.85
C LYS A 166 -14.94 15.19 -16.95
N ASP A 167 -13.75 15.28 -17.53
CA ASP A 167 -13.44 16.15 -18.67
C ASP A 167 -13.36 15.34 -19.98
#